data_AF-A0A2A9EP79-F1
#
_entry.id   AF-A0A2A9EP79-F1
#
_cell.length_a   1.000
_cell.length_b   1.000
_cell.length_c   1.000
_cell.angle_alpha   90.00
_cell.angle_beta   90.00
_cell.angle_gamma   90.00
#
_symmetry.space_group_name_H-M   'P 1'
#
loop_
_entity.id
_entity.type
_entity.pdbx_description
1 polymer ?
#
loop_
_entity_poly.entity_id
_entity_poly.type
_entity_poly.pdbx_seq_one_letter_code
_entity_poly.pdbx_strand_id
1 'polypeptide(L)'
;MGRPATRRPGRRRRAPGWVPDQHGAWAMITVPPLVGIALSGPAWAHVPLLGLWWVGYLAFFAVGLWLRSRRRPRYLPAARTYALATVPLAAALLVTAPSLAVWALPYAPLVAVTLWCSARRKDRSLLNDAVTVTAAGLMTAVAYDAGTAGWWGAPGSAVGLPGTSPDGALTGWARTWLVTGLVTAYFLGTVLYVKTNIRERGNRTYLLASVAFHLAGAVATAALAVVGTVGAAHAVVWAALAVRAAAVPLVGARRGRPVRPLALGVGEIVFSVLVAVTLLAG
;
A
#
# COMPACT_ATOMS: atom_id res chain seq x y z
N MET A 1 26.74 -13.36 -54.44
CA MET A 1 26.77 -13.98 -53.10
C MET A 1 26.21 -12.99 -52.08
N GLY A 2 24.93 -13.13 -51.71
CA GLY A 2 24.29 -12.25 -50.73
C GLY A 2 24.53 -12.75 -49.31
N ARG A 3 25.09 -11.92 -48.43
CA ARG A 3 25.27 -12.24 -47.01
C ARG A 3 23.90 -12.49 -46.34
N PRO A 4 23.74 -13.55 -45.53
CA PRO A 4 22.51 -13.77 -44.80
C PRO A 4 22.35 -12.70 -43.70
N ALA A 5 21.22 -12.01 -43.70
CA ALA A 5 20.86 -11.05 -42.65
C ALA A 5 20.70 -11.77 -41.31
N THR A 6 21.58 -11.49 -40.36
CA THR A 6 21.47 -11.96 -38.97
C THR A 6 20.23 -11.33 -38.33
N ARG A 7 19.14 -12.12 -38.20
CA ARG A 7 17.99 -11.74 -37.37
C ARG A 7 18.47 -11.54 -35.93
N ARG A 8 18.44 -10.29 -35.45
CA ARG A 8 18.65 -9.97 -34.03
C ARG A 8 17.69 -10.83 -33.18
N PRO A 9 18.12 -11.44 -32.08
CA PRO A 9 17.23 -12.20 -31.21
C PRO A 9 16.11 -11.27 -30.73
N GLY A 10 14.87 -11.58 -31.09
CA GLY A 10 13.71 -10.85 -30.59
C GLY A 10 13.71 -10.95 -29.07
N ARG A 11 13.78 -9.79 -28.40
CA ARG A 11 13.65 -9.66 -26.94
C ARG A 11 12.47 -10.55 -26.50
N ARG A 12 12.73 -11.63 -25.75
CA ARG A 12 11.68 -12.54 -25.25
C ARG A 12 10.60 -11.69 -24.60
N ARG A 13 9.44 -11.54 -25.26
CA ARG A 13 8.30 -10.83 -24.67
C ARG A 13 7.92 -11.63 -23.44
N ARG A 14 8.12 -11.05 -22.25
CA ARG A 14 7.71 -11.69 -20.98
C ARG A 14 6.27 -12.18 -21.16
N ALA A 15 6.02 -13.44 -20.80
CA ALA A 15 4.68 -14.00 -20.88
C ALA A 15 3.72 -13.07 -20.13
N PRO A 16 2.60 -12.67 -20.73
CA PRO A 16 1.73 -11.64 -20.16
C PRO A 16 1.11 -12.15 -18.85
N GLY A 17 1.27 -11.40 -17.76
CA GLY A 17 0.53 -11.63 -16.51
C GLY A 17 1.28 -12.25 -15.34
N TRP A 18 2.61 -12.46 -15.43
CA TRP A 18 3.39 -13.01 -14.31
C TRP A 18 3.85 -11.96 -13.30
N VAL A 19 4.23 -10.76 -13.75
CA VAL A 19 4.74 -9.70 -12.87
C VAL A 19 4.04 -8.39 -13.20
N PRO A 20 3.56 -7.64 -12.19
CA PRO A 20 3.00 -6.30 -12.39
C PRO A 20 4.02 -5.32 -12.98
N ASP A 21 3.54 -4.39 -13.80
CA ASP A 21 4.30 -3.28 -14.40
C ASP A 21 4.13 -1.95 -13.64
N GLN A 22 3.45 -1.98 -12.49
CA GLN A 22 3.06 -0.80 -11.73
C GLN A 22 4.12 -0.44 -10.68
N HIS A 23 4.96 0.53 -11.01
CA HIS A 23 6.07 0.96 -10.15
C HIS A 23 5.59 1.54 -8.81
N GLY A 24 4.45 2.24 -8.79
CA GLY A 24 3.88 2.84 -7.57
C GLY A 24 3.29 1.84 -6.57
N ALA A 25 2.92 0.63 -7.02
CA ALA A 25 2.37 -0.40 -6.13
C ALA A 25 3.45 -1.00 -5.20
N TRP A 26 4.73 -0.93 -5.59
CA TRP A 26 5.84 -1.48 -4.81
C TRP A 26 6.06 -0.74 -3.49
N ALA A 27 5.90 0.58 -3.46
CA ALA A 27 5.97 1.33 -2.21
C ALA A 27 4.81 0.95 -1.27
N MET A 28 3.61 0.82 -1.82
CA MET A 28 2.39 0.48 -1.08
C MET A 28 2.40 -0.95 -0.50
N ILE A 29 2.98 -1.92 -1.20
CA ILE A 29 3.12 -3.29 -0.65
C ILE A 29 4.27 -3.40 0.37
N THR A 30 5.25 -2.50 0.32
CA THR A 30 6.50 -2.61 1.10
C THR A 30 6.48 -1.77 2.37
N VAL A 31 6.01 -0.52 2.31
CA VAL A 31 6.09 0.42 3.45
C VAL A 31 5.24 -0.04 4.63
N PRO A 32 3.94 -0.39 4.49
CA PRO A 32 3.11 -0.80 5.61
C PRO A 32 3.68 -1.96 6.46
N PRO A 33 4.08 -3.12 5.88
CA PRO A 33 4.65 -4.20 6.70
C PRO A 33 5.97 -3.80 7.37
N LEU A 34 6.82 -3.00 6.72
CA LEU A 34 8.08 -2.53 7.33
C LEU A 34 7.83 -1.60 8.51
N VAL A 35 6.84 -0.71 8.40
CA VAL A 35 6.43 0.16 9.53
C VAL A 35 5.89 -0.68 10.68
N GLY A 36 5.07 -1.69 10.41
CA GLY A 36 4.56 -2.61 11.44
C GLY A 36 5.69 -3.37 12.15
N ILE A 37 6.63 -3.95 11.39
CA ILE A 37 7.83 -4.63 11.92
C ILE A 37 8.67 -3.69 12.78
N ALA A 38 8.85 -2.44 12.34
CA ALA A 38 9.63 -1.46 13.09
C ALA A 38 8.95 -1.08 14.42
N LEU A 39 7.61 -1.05 14.45
CA LEU A 39 6.85 -0.79 15.68
C LEU A 39 6.86 -1.97 16.65
N SER A 40 6.80 -3.21 16.15
CA SER A 40 6.78 -4.43 17.00
C SER A 40 8.15 -4.97 17.36
N GLY A 41 9.18 -4.61 16.59
CA GLY A 41 10.44 -5.33 16.54
C GLY A 41 10.40 -6.54 15.61
N PRO A 42 11.56 -6.99 15.08
CA PRO A 42 11.64 -8.12 14.17
C PRO A 42 11.46 -9.45 14.92
N ALA A 43 10.50 -10.25 14.45
CA ALA A 43 10.24 -11.63 14.87
C ALA A 43 10.26 -12.61 13.68
N TRP A 44 10.46 -13.90 13.97
CA TRP A 44 10.47 -14.97 12.97
C TRP A 44 9.14 -15.13 12.23
N ALA A 45 8.01 -14.80 12.86
CA ALA A 45 6.69 -14.82 12.23
C ALA A 45 6.58 -13.88 11.01
N HIS A 46 7.42 -12.85 10.91
CA HIS A 46 7.45 -11.99 9.73
C HIS A 46 7.93 -12.71 8.48
N VAL A 47 8.78 -13.74 8.59
CA VAL A 47 9.29 -14.45 7.41
C VAL A 47 8.16 -15.11 6.61
N PRO A 48 7.33 -16.00 7.19
CA PRO A 48 6.18 -16.55 6.46
C PRO A 48 5.12 -15.49 6.15
N LEU A 49 4.95 -14.45 6.99
CA LEU A 49 4.01 -13.36 6.72
C LEU A 49 4.38 -12.57 5.45
N LEU A 50 5.63 -12.11 5.34
CA LEU A 50 6.13 -11.39 4.17
C LEU A 50 6.15 -12.32 2.95
N GLY A 51 6.52 -13.60 3.11
CA GLY A 51 6.38 -14.58 2.05
C GLY A 51 4.94 -14.64 1.51
N LEU A 52 3.97 -14.81 2.41
CA LEU A 52 2.55 -14.88 2.07
C LEU A 52 2.05 -13.56 1.46
N TRP A 53 2.47 -12.41 1.96
CA TRP A 53 2.03 -11.10 1.47
C TRP A 53 2.51 -10.82 0.03
N TRP A 54 3.79 -11.09 -0.27
CA TRP A 54 4.33 -10.85 -1.61
C TRP A 54 3.78 -11.86 -2.62
N VAL A 55 3.72 -13.15 -2.27
CA VAL A 55 3.12 -14.17 -3.14
C VAL A 55 1.62 -13.95 -3.29
N GLY A 56 0.93 -13.53 -2.22
CA GLY A 56 -0.47 -13.15 -2.21
C GLY A 56 -0.77 -11.97 -3.12
N TYR A 57 0.10 -10.96 -3.15
CA TYR A 57 -0.01 -9.86 -4.13
C TYR A 57 0.14 -10.33 -5.57
N LEU A 58 1.10 -11.23 -5.85
CA LEU A 58 1.25 -11.81 -7.19
C LEU A 58 0.03 -12.66 -7.57
N ALA A 59 -0.52 -13.43 -6.62
CA ALA A 59 -1.76 -14.17 -6.79
C ALA A 59 -2.92 -13.23 -7.08
N PHE A 60 -3.06 -12.17 -6.29
CA PHE A 60 -4.07 -11.13 -6.47
C PHE A 60 -4.01 -10.50 -7.87
N PHE A 61 -2.82 -10.10 -8.33
CA PHE A 61 -2.62 -9.55 -9.66
C PHE A 61 -2.99 -10.56 -10.77
N ALA A 62 -2.48 -11.80 -10.68
CA ALA A 62 -2.69 -12.82 -11.69
C ALA A 62 -4.16 -13.27 -11.76
N VAL A 63 -4.81 -13.46 -10.61
CA VAL A 63 -6.24 -13.78 -10.51
C VAL A 63 -7.08 -12.61 -11.03
N GLY A 64 -6.78 -11.37 -10.65
CA GLY A 64 -7.46 -10.18 -11.16
C GLY A 64 -7.39 -10.09 -12.69
N LEU A 65 -6.21 -10.33 -13.27
CA LEU A 65 -6.02 -10.37 -14.72
C LEU A 65 -6.81 -11.51 -15.38
N TRP A 66 -6.78 -12.71 -14.79
CA TRP A 66 -7.55 -13.85 -15.26
C TRP A 66 -9.06 -13.56 -15.24
N LEU A 67 -9.61 -13.02 -14.16
CA LEU A 67 -11.02 -12.63 -14.03
C LEU A 67 -11.40 -11.58 -15.07
N ARG A 68 -10.65 -10.48 -15.16
CA ARG A 68 -10.91 -9.37 -16.10
C ARG A 68 -10.86 -9.82 -17.56
N SER A 69 -10.05 -10.83 -17.87
CA SER A 69 -9.93 -11.41 -19.21
C SER A 69 -11.11 -12.29 -19.61
N ARG A 70 -12.15 -12.44 -18.77
CA ARG A 70 -13.20 -13.46 -18.88
C ARG A 70 -12.64 -14.88 -18.77
N ARG A 71 -11.73 -15.08 -17.79
CA ARG A 71 -11.14 -16.38 -17.44
C ARG A 71 -10.42 -17.09 -18.59
N ARG A 72 -9.75 -16.34 -19.46
CA ARG A 72 -9.05 -16.91 -20.63
C ARG A 72 -7.95 -17.88 -20.17
N PRO A 73 -7.83 -19.09 -20.77
CA PRO A 73 -6.86 -20.11 -20.35
C PRO A 73 -5.42 -19.62 -20.29
N ARG A 74 -5.03 -18.67 -21.17
CA ARG A 74 -3.67 -18.11 -21.21
C ARG A 74 -3.20 -17.44 -19.92
N TYR A 75 -4.11 -17.00 -19.05
CA TYR A 75 -3.77 -16.34 -17.77
C TYR A 75 -3.92 -17.26 -16.55
N LEU A 76 -4.52 -18.44 -16.75
CA LEU A 76 -4.76 -19.41 -15.68
C LEU A 76 -3.46 -19.95 -15.05
N PRO A 77 -2.38 -20.24 -15.81
CA PRO A 77 -1.15 -20.77 -15.21
C PRO A 77 -0.59 -19.86 -14.11
N ALA A 78 -0.41 -18.57 -14.37
CA ALA A 78 0.10 -17.63 -13.37
C ALA A 78 -0.84 -17.53 -12.15
N ALA A 79 -2.15 -17.42 -12.38
CA ALA A 79 -3.14 -17.34 -11.31
C ALA A 79 -3.11 -18.59 -10.41
N ARG A 80 -3.07 -19.79 -11.02
CA ARG A 80 -3.02 -21.06 -10.31
C ARG A 80 -1.69 -21.23 -9.57
N THR A 81 -0.56 -20.93 -10.19
CA THR A 81 0.76 -21.08 -9.57
C THR A 81 0.86 -20.23 -8.32
N TYR A 82 0.53 -18.95 -8.39
CA TYR A 82 0.63 -18.08 -7.21
C TYR A 82 -0.40 -18.42 -6.13
N ALA A 83 -1.64 -18.77 -6.51
CA ALA A 83 -2.65 -19.21 -5.53
C ALA A 83 -2.28 -20.53 -4.83
N LEU A 84 -1.64 -21.47 -5.53
CA LEU A 84 -1.13 -22.68 -4.89
C LEU A 84 0.10 -22.38 -4.02
N ALA A 85 0.98 -21.46 -4.44
CA ALA A 85 2.15 -21.06 -3.67
C ALA A 85 1.78 -20.35 -2.36
N THR A 86 0.62 -19.70 -2.26
CA THR A 86 0.15 -19.14 -0.98
C THR A 86 -0.21 -20.20 0.06
N VAL A 87 -0.55 -21.44 -0.34
CA VAL A 87 -0.99 -22.50 0.59
C VAL A 87 0.11 -22.90 1.60
N PRO A 88 1.34 -23.30 1.18
CA PRO A 88 2.38 -23.65 2.14
C PRO A 88 2.82 -22.45 3.00
N LEU A 89 2.78 -21.22 2.46
CA LEU A 89 3.12 -20.01 3.20
C LEU A 89 2.07 -19.68 4.26
N ALA A 90 0.79 -19.82 3.93
CA ALA A 90 -0.30 -19.68 4.89
C ALA A 90 -0.24 -20.77 5.97
N ALA A 91 0.06 -22.02 5.60
CA ALA A 91 0.27 -23.10 6.56
C ALA A 91 1.43 -22.80 7.52
N ALA A 92 2.59 -22.38 6.99
CA ALA A 92 3.74 -21.98 7.79
C ALA A 92 3.41 -20.81 8.73
N LEU A 93 2.65 -19.81 8.25
CA LEU A 93 2.20 -18.68 9.06
C LEU A 93 1.27 -19.13 10.18
N LEU A 94 0.31 -20.03 9.91
CA LEU A 94 -0.62 -20.52 10.92
C LEU A 94 0.05 -21.44 11.96
N VAL A 95 1.11 -22.16 11.58
CA VAL A 95 1.91 -22.94 12.54
C VAL A 95 2.74 -22.01 13.44
N THR A 96 3.32 -20.95 12.88
CA THR A 96 4.23 -20.04 13.62
C THR A 96 3.50 -18.93 14.38
N ALA A 97 2.32 -18.51 13.93
CA ALA A 97 1.53 -17.41 14.48
C ALA A 97 0.02 -17.65 14.22
N PRO A 98 -0.60 -18.63 14.89
CA PRO A 98 -2.00 -19.02 14.66
C PRO A 98 -3.00 -17.89 14.94
N SER A 99 -2.67 -16.95 15.84
CA SER A 99 -3.50 -15.78 16.14
C SER A 99 -3.78 -14.94 14.89
N LEU A 100 -2.86 -14.92 13.91
CA LEU A 100 -3.02 -14.12 12.70
C LEU A 100 -4.15 -14.61 11.79
N ALA A 101 -4.71 -15.80 12.04
CA ALA A 101 -5.89 -16.29 11.34
C ALA A 101 -7.07 -15.32 11.43
N VAL A 102 -7.18 -14.57 12.55
CA VAL A 102 -8.27 -13.60 12.76
C VAL A 102 -8.29 -12.50 11.70
N TRP A 103 -7.12 -12.13 11.14
CA TRP A 103 -7.03 -11.11 10.10
C TRP A 103 -7.68 -11.55 8.78
N ALA A 104 -7.95 -12.83 8.58
CA ALA A 104 -8.76 -13.28 7.45
C ALA A 104 -10.15 -12.62 7.44
N LEU A 105 -10.72 -12.30 8.61
CA LEU A 105 -12.03 -11.68 8.74
C LEU A 105 -12.10 -10.28 8.10
N PRO A 106 -11.26 -9.29 8.46
CA PRO A 106 -11.27 -7.99 7.79
C PRO A 106 -10.75 -8.05 6.34
N TYR A 107 -9.83 -8.96 6.00
CA TYR A 107 -9.35 -9.07 4.61
C TYR A 107 -10.36 -9.72 3.66
N ALA A 108 -11.20 -10.65 4.12
CA ALA A 108 -12.19 -11.34 3.30
C ALA A 108 -13.11 -10.39 2.51
N PRO A 109 -13.80 -9.40 3.11
CA PRO A 109 -14.63 -8.47 2.36
C PRO A 109 -13.79 -7.57 1.43
N LEU A 110 -12.57 -7.17 1.81
CA LEU A 110 -11.70 -6.35 0.98
C LEU A 110 -11.28 -7.10 -0.29
N VAL A 111 -10.84 -8.35 -0.14
CA VAL A 111 -10.49 -9.23 -1.26
C VAL A 111 -11.72 -9.51 -2.12
N ALA A 112 -12.88 -9.81 -1.52
CA ALA A 112 -14.11 -10.09 -2.25
C ALA A 112 -14.55 -8.90 -3.14
N VAL A 113 -14.58 -7.68 -2.59
CA VAL A 113 -14.93 -6.46 -3.35
C VAL A 113 -13.95 -6.24 -4.51
N THR A 114 -12.67 -6.47 -4.28
CA THR A 114 -11.63 -6.25 -5.29
C THR A 114 -11.70 -7.30 -6.41
N LEU A 115 -11.94 -8.57 -6.07
CA LEU A 115 -12.17 -9.64 -7.04
C LEU A 115 -13.46 -9.39 -7.84
N TRP A 116 -14.52 -8.92 -7.18
CA TRP A 116 -15.76 -8.50 -7.84
C TRP A 116 -15.52 -7.34 -8.81
N CYS A 117 -14.76 -6.33 -8.40
CA CYS A 117 -14.35 -5.23 -9.28
C CYS A 117 -13.57 -5.75 -10.49
N SER A 118 -12.63 -6.67 -10.28
CA SER A 118 -11.83 -7.29 -11.34
C SER A 118 -12.70 -8.06 -12.36
N ALA A 119 -13.65 -8.86 -11.87
CA ALA A 119 -14.59 -9.59 -12.70
C ALA A 119 -15.51 -8.66 -13.51
N ARG A 120 -15.88 -7.50 -12.93
CA ARG A 120 -16.68 -6.46 -13.59
C ARG A 120 -15.84 -5.48 -14.43
N ARG A 121 -14.50 -5.66 -14.49
CA ARG A 121 -13.53 -4.77 -15.16
C ARG A 121 -13.52 -3.34 -14.62
N LYS A 122 -13.88 -3.17 -13.35
CA LYS A 122 -13.92 -1.92 -12.59
C LYS A 122 -12.66 -1.71 -11.74
N ASP A 123 -11.55 -2.34 -12.08
CA ASP A 123 -10.30 -2.27 -11.32
C ASP A 123 -9.66 -0.87 -11.29
N ARG A 124 -10.19 0.07 -12.08
CA ARG A 124 -9.76 1.48 -12.08
C ARG A 124 -10.68 2.39 -11.25
N SER A 125 -11.73 1.82 -10.65
CA SER A 125 -12.68 2.55 -9.82
C SER A 125 -12.03 3.02 -8.51
N LEU A 126 -12.53 4.12 -7.96
CA LEU A 126 -12.10 4.60 -6.65
C LEU A 126 -12.39 3.60 -5.53
N LEU A 127 -13.50 2.85 -5.63
CA LEU A 127 -13.82 1.77 -4.69
C LEU A 127 -12.74 0.70 -4.67
N ASN A 128 -12.35 0.19 -5.85
CA ASN A 128 -11.32 -0.83 -5.96
C ASN A 128 -9.98 -0.33 -5.41
N ASP A 129 -9.59 0.89 -5.76
CA ASP A 129 -8.34 1.47 -5.27
C ASP A 129 -8.37 1.69 -3.76
N ALA A 130 -9.48 2.21 -3.21
CA ALA A 130 -9.61 2.42 -1.78
C ALA A 130 -9.51 1.10 -1.00
N VAL A 131 -10.21 0.06 -1.46
CA VAL A 131 -10.20 -1.25 -0.80
C VAL A 131 -8.82 -1.91 -0.84
N THR A 132 -8.09 -1.82 -1.97
CA THR A 132 -6.72 -2.37 -2.04
C THR A 132 -5.73 -1.57 -1.22
N VAL A 133 -5.86 -0.24 -1.17
CA VAL A 133 -5.04 0.61 -0.30
C VAL A 133 -5.32 0.30 1.17
N THR A 134 -6.58 0.15 1.56
CA THR A 134 -6.95 -0.21 2.94
C THR A 134 -6.38 -1.57 3.31
N ALA A 135 -6.47 -2.58 2.42
CA ALA A 135 -5.84 -3.87 2.64
C ALA A 135 -4.32 -3.74 2.81
N ALA A 136 -3.65 -2.96 1.97
CA ALA A 136 -2.22 -2.72 2.08
C ALA A 136 -1.84 -1.97 3.37
N GLY A 137 -2.59 -0.94 3.74
CA GLY A 137 -2.37 -0.16 4.96
C GLY A 137 -2.57 -1.01 6.22
N LEU A 138 -3.60 -1.85 6.24
CA LEU A 138 -3.90 -2.77 7.35
C LEU A 138 -2.76 -3.76 7.63
N MET A 139 -1.91 -4.04 6.63
CA MET A 139 -0.72 -4.85 6.82
C MET A 139 0.26 -4.25 7.84
N THR A 140 0.21 -2.94 8.12
CA THR A 140 0.94 -2.32 9.25
C THR A 140 0.55 -2.96 10.58
N ALA A 141 -0.75 -3.09 10.84
CA ALA A 141 -1.27 -3.68 12.07
C ALA A 141 -1.04 -5.21 12.13
N VAL A 142 -1.19 -5.90 10.99
CA VAL A 142 -0.91 -7.35 10.90
C VAL A 142 0.57 -7.66 11.19
N ALA A 143 1.49 -6.87 10.63
CA ALA A 143 2.91 -7.03 10.89
C ALA A 143 3.24 -6.72 12.35
N TYR A 144 2.61 -5.71 12.95
CA TYR A 144 2.79 -5.42 14.37
C TYR A 144 2.31 -6.59 15.28
N ASP A 145 1.16 -7.19 14.97
CA ASP A 145 0.64 -8.38 15.67
C ASP A 145 1.64 -9.55 15.59
N ALA A 146 2.16 -9.81 14.39
CA ALA A 146 3.12 -10.88 14.14
C ALA A 146 4.41 -10.74 14.97
N GLY A 147 4.84 -9.50 15.27
CA GLY A 147 5.99 -9.24 16.12
C GLY A 147 5.72 -9.26 17.63
N THR A 148 4.47 -9.10 18.05
CA THR A 148 4.11 -8.97 19.48
C THR A 148 3.45 -10.21 20.07
N ALA A 149 3.14 -11.22 19.25
CA ALA A 149 2.47 -12.46 19.65
C ALA A 149 1.14 -12.24 20.42
N GLY A 150 0.54 -11.06 20.26
CA GLY A 150 -0.52 -10.53 21.13
C GLY A 150 -1.89 -10.51 20.46
N TRP A 151 -2.78 -11.40 20.92
CA TRP A 151 -4.19 -11.45 20.57
C TRP A 151 -4.85 -10.06 20.60
N TRP A 152 -5.60 -9.71 19.55
CA TRP A 152 -6.42 -8.50 19.36
C TRP A 152 -6.85 -7.80 20.66
N GLY A 153 -6.02 -6.88 21.18
CA GLY A 153 -6.36 -6.08 22.37
C GLY A 153 -6.84 -6.87 23.60
N ALA A 154 -6.48 -8.16 23.76
CA ALA A 154 -6.79 -8.88 24.99
C ALA A 154 -6.04 -8.22 26.17
N PRO A 155 -6.63 -8.10 27.38
CA PRO A 155 -6.01 -7.42 28.53
C PRO A 155 -4.75 -8.11 29.11
N GLY A 156 -4.19 -9.10 28.40
CA GLY A 156 -2.97 -9.78 28.77
C GLY A 156 -1.74 -9.02 28.27
N SER A 157 -1.20 -8.17 29.14
CA SER A 157 0.05 -7.38 29.00
C SER A 157 0.00 -6.13 28.10
N ALA A 158 -0.89 -5.19 28.42
CA ALA A 158 -0.70 -3.78 28.01
C ALA A 158 0.58 -3.15 28.61
N VAL A 159 1.19 -3.81 29.61
CA VAL A 159 2.46 -3.41 30.21
C VAL A 159 3.62 -3.95 29.34
N GLY A 160 4.27 -3.06 28.57
CA GLY A 160 5.52 -3.37 27.87
C GLY A 160 5.43 -3.61 26.35
N LEU A 161 4.28 -3.39 25.70
CA LEU A 161 4.19 -3.46 24.24
C LEU A 161 5.02 -2.35 23.57
N PRO A 162 5.83 -2.68 22.54
CA PRO A 162 6.69 -1.72 21.87
C PRO A 162 5.88 -0.70 21.05
N GLY A 163 6.49 0.45 20.80
CA GLY A 163 5.87 1.56 20.07
C GLY A 163 5.18 2.57 20.99
N THR A 164 5.89 3.65 21.30
CA THR A 164 5.43 4.75 22.18
C THR A 164 5.37 6.09 21.46
N SER A 165 4.27 6.84 21.49
CA SER A 165 4.17 8.16 20.84
C SER A 165 5.21 9.15 21.39
N PRO A 166 5.49 10.26 20.68
CA PRO A 166 6.53 11.21 21.10
C PRO A 166 6.30 11.78 22.50
N ASP A 167 5.05 12.06 22.86
CA ASP A 167 4.61 12.50 24.19
C ASP A 167 4.54 11.39 25.25
N GLY A 168 4.74 10.12 24.87
CA GLY A 168 4.60 8.97 25.75
C GLY A 168 3.16 8.52 26.03
N ALA A 169 2.15 9.22 25.54
CA ALA A 169 0.75 9.01 25.92
C ALA A 169 0.09 7.79 25.25
N LEU A 170 0.49 7.44 24.04
CA LEU A 170 -0.01 6.29 23.29
C LEU A 170 1.08 5.22 23.19
N THR A 171 0.76 4.01 23.61
CA THR A 171 1.66 2.85 23.51
C THR A 171 0.99 1.66 22.82
N GLY A 172 1.81 0.74 22.31
CA GLY A 172 1.40 -0.51 21.72
C GLY A 172 0.32 -0.35 20.64
N TRP A 173 -0.79 -1.07 20.81
CA TRP A 173 -1.90 -1.08 19.84
C TRP A 173 -2.52 0.29 19.55
N ALA A 174 -2.60 1.18 20.54
CA ALA A 174 -3.15 2.51 20.32
C ALA A 174 -2.29 3.33 19.36
N ARG A 175 -0.96 3.29 19.54
CA ARG A 175 -0.01 3.90 18.61
C ARG A 175 -0.06 3.21 17.24
N THR A 176 -0.10 1.89 17.21
CA THR A 176 -0.13 1.12 15.95
C THR A 176 -1.36 1.43 15.11
N TRP A 177 -2.54 1.60 15.72
CA TRP A 177 -3.76 1.98 14.97
C TRP A 177 -3.66 3.40 14.42
N LEU A 178 -3.11 4.35 15.18
CA LEU A 178 -2.84 5.70 14.68
C LEU A 178 -1.90 5.67 13.48
N VAL A 179 -0.77 4.96 13.60
CA VAL A 179 0.22 4.83 12.51
C VAL A 179 -0.38 4.11 11.29
N THR A 180 -1.13 3.03 11.51
CA THR A 180 -1.86 2.31 10.44
C THR A 180 -2.82 3.25 9.71
N GLY A 181 -3.57 4.07 10.45
CA GLY A 181 -4.47 5.07 9.89
C GLY A 181 -3.74 6.11 9.06
N LEU A 182 -2.63 6.67 9.55
CA LEU A 182 -1.84 7.70 8.85
C LEU A 182 -1.13 7.16 7.61
N VAL A 183 -0.56 5.95 7.68
CA VAL A 183 0.03 5.25 6.52
C VAL A 183 -1.04 4.97 5.47
N THR A 184 -2.21 4.48 5.87
CA THR A 184 -3.34 4.22 4.97
C THR A 184 -3.84 5.52 4.33
N ALA A 185 -4.02 6.57 5.12
CA ALA A 185 -4.45 7.88 4.64
C ALA A 185 -3.46 8.46 3.62
N TYR A 186 -2.16 8.37 3.88
CA TYR A 186 -1.13 8.78 2.93
C TYR A 186 -1.33 8.11 1.57
N PHE A 187 -1.43 6.78 1.54
CA PHE A 187 -1.59 6.04 0.29
C PHE A 187 -2.93 6.28 -0.40
N LEU A 188 -4.02 6.51 0.34
CA LEU A 188 -5.32 6.92 -0.22
C LEU A 188 -5.19 8.30 -0.90
N GLY A 189 -4.50 9.23 -0.27
CA GLY A 189 -4.18 10.54 -0.84
C GLY A 189 -3.37 10.43 -2.13
N THR A 190 -2.35 9.56 -2.15
CA THR A 190 -1.56 9.25 -3.35
C THR A 190 -2.45 8.76 -4.50
N VAL A 191 -3.46 7.92 -4.26
CA VAL A 191 -4.40 7.49 -5.33
C VAL A 191 -5.10 8.68 -5.96
N LEU A 192 -5.67 9.58 -5.15
CA LEU A 192 -6.34 10.78 -5.64
C LEU A 192 -5.38 11.70 -6.41
N TYR A 193 -4.19 11.90 -5.86
CA TYR A 193 -3.15 12.74 -6.45
C TYR A 193 -2.67 12.20 -7.81
N VAL A 194 -2.35 10.90 -7.88
CA VAL A 194 -1.87 10.26 -9.11
C VAL A 194 -2.98 10.24 -10.16
N LYS A 195 -4.23 9.98 -9.77
CA LYS A 195 -5.38 10.05 -10.68
C LYS A 195 -5.54 11.46 -11.27
N THR A 196 -5.49 12.50 -10.43
CA THR A 196 -5.56 13.91 -10.84
C THR A 196 -4.48 14.27 -11.86
N ASN A 197 -3.27 13.73 -11.73
CA ASN A 197 -2.16 14.07 -12.62
C ASN A 197 -2.09 13.23 -13.90
N ILE A 198 -2.66 12.03 -13.92
CA ILE A 198 -2.51 11.09 -15.05
C ILE A 198 -3.83 10.89 -15.80
N ARG A 199 -4.84 10.30 -15.15
CA ARG A 199 -6.04 9.79 -15.82
C ARG A 199 -7.19 10.80 -15.82
N GLU A 200 -7.32 11.54 -14.73
CA GLU A 200 -8.38 12.52 -14.47
C GLU A 200 -7.85 13.95 -14.63
N ARG A 201 -6.91 14.12 -15.54
CA ARG A 201 -6.22 15.40 -15.74
C ARG A 201 -7.19 16.46 -16.27
N GLY A 202 -7.16 17.63 -15.65
CA GLY A 202 -8.08 18.74 -15.97
C GLY A 202 -9.47 18.59 -15.35
N ASN A 203 -9.76 17.48 -14.67
CA ASN A 203 -11.01 17.29 -13.96
C ASN A 203 -10.98 18.06 -12.63
N ARG A 204 -11.77 19.15 -12.55
CA ARG A 204 -11.84 20.02 -11.35
C ARG A 204 -12.31 19.26 -10.11
N THR A 205 -13.23 18.32 -10.26
CA THR A 205 -13.73 17.52 -9.12
C THR A 205 -12.63 16.66 -8.52
N TYR A 206 -11.81 16.01 -9.35
CA TYR A 206 -10.67 15.23 -8.85
C TYR A 206 -9.58 16.11 -8.23
N LEU A 207 -9.30 17.27 -8.82
CA LEU A 207 -8.37 18.23 -8.24
C LEU A 207 -8.84 18.69 -6.85
N LEU A 208 -10.10 19.12 -6.73
CA LEU A 208 -10.67 19.57 -5.46
C LEU A 208 -10.68 18.44 -4.43
N ALA A 209 -11.11 17.23 -4.80
CA ALA A 209 -11.09 16.09 -3.91
C ALA A 209 -9.67 15.74 -3.43
N SER A 210 -8.69 15.76 -4.35
CA SER A 210 -7.29 15.52 -4.00
C SER A 210 -6.77 16.60 -3.04
N VAL A 211 -6.95 17.88 -3.36
CA VAL A 211 -6.48 18.98 -2.51
C VAL A 211 -7.16 18.96 -1.15
N ALA A 212 -8.48 18.81 -1.10
CA ALA A 212 -9.24 18.76 0.15
C ALA A 212 -8.79 17.60 1.05
N PHE A 213 -8.55 16.41 0.48
CA PHE A 213 -8.06 15.26 1.23
C PHE A 213 -6.70 15.54 1.89
N HIS A 214 -5.75 16.11 1.13
CA HIS A 214 -4.41 16.37 1.68
C HIS A 214 -4.41 17.54 2.67
N LEU A 215 -5.24 18.57 2.46
CA LEU A 215 -5.43 19.65 3.43
C LEU A 215 -6.02 19.14 4.74
N ALA A 216 -7.04 18.27 4.67
CA ALA A 216 -7.61 17.64 5.86
C ALA A 216 -6.55 16.82 6.61
N GLY A 217 -5.72 16.05 5.89
CA GLY A 217 -4.58 15.34 6.49
C GLY A 217 -3.53 16.26 7.12
N ALA A 218 -3.21 17.40 6.48
CA ALA A 218 -2.30 18.40 7.05
C ALA A 218 -2.84 19.04 8.33
N VAL A 219 -4.13 19.39 8.36
CA VAL A 219 -4.78 19.92 9.55
C VAL A 219 -4.81 18.87 10.67
N ALA A 220 -5.20 17.63 10.36
CA ALA A 220 -5.26 16.55 11.33
C ALA A 220 -3.89 16.25 11.94
N THR A 221 -2.85 16.13 11.11
CA THR A 221 -1.49 15.85 11.61
C THR A 221 -0.86 17.03 12.33
N ALA A 222 -1.18 18.27 11.97
CA ALA A 222 -0.80 19.44 12.75
C ALA A 222 -1.46 19.43 14.14
N ALA A 223 -2.76 19.11 14.23
CA ALA A 223 -3.45 18.99 15.51
C ALA A 223 -2.87 17.86 16.37
N LEU A 224 -2.58 16.70 15.79
CA LEU A 224 -1.91 15.59 16.47
C LEU A 224 -0.51 15.98 16.97
N ALA A 225 0.20 16.82 16.22
CA ALA A 225 1.52 17.32 16.61
C ALA A 225 1.46 18.33 17.76
N VAL A 226 0.45 19.19 17.77
CA VAL A 226 0.19 20.11 18.90
C VAL A 226 -0.07 19.35 20.20
N VAL A 227 -0.78 18.24 20.12
CA VAL A 227 -1.05 17.37 21.29
C VAL A 227 0.15 16.46 21.63
N GLY A 228 1.16 16.37 20.75
CA GLY A 228 2.39 15.59 20.98
C GLY A 228 2.33 14.12 20.56
N THR A 229 1.20 13.65 20.03
CA THR A 229 1.01 12.25 19.60
C THR A 229 1.75 11.89 18.30
N VAL A 230 2.14 12.88 17.49
CA VAL A 230 3.02 12.74 16.32
C VAL A 230 4.05 13.86 16.31
N GLY A 231 5.25 13.63 15.77
CA GLY A 231 6.29 14.66 15.70
C GLY A 231 5.92 15.80 14.73
N ALA A 232 6.40 17.02 15.02
CA ALA A 232 6.19 18.19 14.15
C ALA A 232 6.69 17.96 12.71
N ALA A 233 7.76 17.16 12.55
CA ALA A 233 8.26 16.76 11.23
C ALA A 233 7.20 16.01 10.40
N HIS A 234 6.35 15.21 11.03
CA HIS A 234 5.27 14.50 10.32
C HIS A 234 4.20 15.47 9.80
N ALA A 235 3.83 16.47 10.61
CA ALA A 235 2.92 17.54 10.18
C ALA A 235 3.49 18.34 9.00
N VAL A 236 4.80 18.63 9.01
CA VAL A 236 5.49 19.30 7.89
C VAL A 236 5.43 18.46 6.61
N VAL A 237 5.60 17.14 6.70
CA VAL A 237 5.46 16.23 5.55
C VAL A 237 4.04 16.31 4.96
N TRP A 238 2.99 16.31 5.79
CA TRP A 238 1.62 16.46 5.31
C TRP A 238 1.30 17.84 4.74
N ALA A 239 1.85 18.91 5.30
CA ALA A 239 1.77 20.24 4.71
C ALA A 239 2.41 20.27 3.31
N ALA A 240 3.59 19.65 3.15
CA ALA A 240 4.24 19.51 1.85
C ALA A 240 3.42 18.67 0.86
N LEU A 241 2.76 17.59 1.32
CA LEU A 241 1.83 16.80 0.52
C LEU A 241 0.61 17.61 0.06
N ALA A 242 0.05 18.46 0.92
CA ALA A 242 -1.07 19.34 0.57
C ALA A 242 -0.66 20.40 -0.46
N VAL A 243 0.48 21.05 -0.27
CA VAL A 243 1.04 21.99 -1.25
C VAL A 243 1.27 21.28 -2.58
N ARG A 244 1.87 20.10 -2.57
CA ARG A 244 2.13 19.27 -3.76
C ARG A 244 0.84 18.92 -4.51
N ALA A 245 -0.21 18.54 -3.78
CA ALA A 245 -1.48 18.13 -4.36
C ALA A 245 -2.14 19.23 -5.21
N ALA A 246 -1.92 20.50 -4.86
CA ALA A 246 -2.36 21.66 -5.66
C ALA A 246 -1.31 22.08 -6.69
N ALA A 247 -0.06 22.28 -6.26
CA ALA A 247 0.98 22.91 -7.08
C ALA A 247 1.31 22.09 -8.33
N VAL A 248 1.42 20.76 -8.22
CA VAL A 248 1.85 19.92 -9.34
C VAL A 248 0.83 19.92 -10.49
N PRO A 249 -0.47 19.65 -10.27
CA PRO A 249 -1.48 19.76 -11.32
C PRO A 249 -1.60 21.17 -11.91
N LEU A 250 -1.56 22.21 -11.06
CA LEU A 250 -1.77 23.59 -11.49
C LEU A 250 -0.59 24.13 -12.31
N VAL A 251 0.66 23.86 -11.90
CA VAL A 251 1.85 24.25 -12.65
C VAL A 251 1.91 23.48 -13.97
N GLY A 252 1.58 22.18 -13.96
CA GLY A 252 1.50 21.38 -15.19
C GLY A 252 0.48 21.93 -16.18
N ALA A 253 -0.69 22.36 -15.70
CA ALA A 253 -1.71 23.00 -16.52
C ALA A 253 -1.24 24.35 -17.07
N ARG A 254 -0.67 25.22 -16.22
CA ARG A 254 -0.14 26.54 -16.63
C ARG A 254 0.98 26.45 -17.68
N ARG A 255 1.86 25.44 -17.57
CA ARG A 255 2.96 25.23 -18.53
C ARG A 255 2.52 24.53 -19.82
N GLY A 256 1.24 24.11 -19.92
CA GLY A 256 0.75 23.29 -21.04
C GLY A 256 1.45 21.94 -21.16
N ARG A 257 2.21 21.51 -20.14
CA ARG A 257 3.06 20.32 -20.16
C ARG A 257 2.86 19.50 -18.89
N PRO A 258 2.29 18.30 -18.98
CA PRO A 258 2.03 17.48 -17.81
C PRO A 258 3.33 16.91 -17.21
N VAL A 259 3.31 16.70 -15.89
CA VAL A 259 4.42 16.03 -15.20
C VAL A 259 4.51 14.57 -15.62
N ARG A 260 5.74 14.10 -15.83
CA ARG A 260 6.01 12.72 -16.29
C ARG A 260 5.62 11.71 -15.21
N PRO A 261 5.02 10.55 -15.57
CA PRO A 261 4.66 9.51 -14.60
C PRO A 261 5.83 9.03 -13.73
N LEU A 262 7.05 8.97 -14.28
CA LEU A 262 8.25 8.60 -13.52
C LEU A 262 8.54 9.60 -12.40
N ALA A 263 8.43 10.90 -12.66
CA ALA A 263 8.67 11.93 -11.64
C ALA A 263 7.63 11.88 -10.52
N LEU A 264 6.37 11.62 -10.87
CA LEU A 264 5.31 11.37 -9.88
C LEU A 264 5.66 10.15 -9.02
N GLY A 265 6.06 9.04 -9.65
CA GLY A 265 6.44 7.81 -8.95
C GLY A 265 7.63 7.98 -8.01
N VAL A 266 8.68 8.69 -8.42
CA VAL A 266 9.83 9.02 -7.55
C VAL A 266 9.38 9.87 -6.36
N GLY A 267 8.50 10.85 -6.60
CA GLY A 267 7.90 11.64 -5.53
C GLY A 267 7.15 10.77 -4.51
N GLU A 268 6.31 9.84 -4.96
CA GLU A 268 5.61 8.93 -4.04
C GLU A 268 6.55 8.03 -3.23
N ILE A 269 7.67 7.58 -3.81
CA ILE A 269 8.67 6.81 -3.06
C ILE A 269 9.28 7.68 -1.97
N VAL A 270 9.77 8.88 -2.31
CA VAL A 270 10.38 9.82 -1.35
C VAL A 270 9.41 10.14 -0.21
N PHE A 271 8.18 10.53 -0.54
CA PHE A 271 7.18 10.86 0.47
C PHE A 271 6.75 9.64 1.31
N SER A 272 6.72 8.44 0.73
CA SER A 272 6.39 7.22 1.51
C SER A 272 7.47 6.91 2.55
N VAL A 273 8.74 7.14 2.19
CA VAL A 273 9.87 7.00 3.11
C VAL A 273 9.81 8.08 4.19
N LEU A 274 9.57 9.35 3.81
CA LEU A 274 9.44 10.44 4.78
C LEU A 274 8.29 10.21 5.77
N VAL A 275 7.13 9.76 5.29
CA VAL A 275 5.99 9.38 6.14
C VAL A 275 6.38 8.27 7.10
N ALA A 276 7.00 7.20 6.62
CA ALA A 276 7.44 6.09 7.48
C ALA A 276 8.47 6.54 8.53
N VAL A 277 9.52 7.25 8.11
CA VAL A 277 10.59 7.72 9.00
C VAL A 277 10.05 8.67 10.06
N THR A 278 9.24 9.67 9.67
CA THR A 278 8.71 10.64 10.64
C THR A 278 7.70 10.04 11.63
N LEU A 279 6.98 8.97 11.25
CA LEU A 279 6.10 8.25 12.17
C LEU A 279 6.87 7.37 13.16
N LEU A 280 8.02 6.84 12.74
CA LEU A 280 8.86 5.97 13.56
C LEU A 280 9.83 6.76 14.44
N ALA A 281 10.30 7.93 13.99
CA ALA A 281 11.33 8.72 14.65
C ALA A 281 10.89 9.31 16.00
N GLY A 282 9.59 9.49 16.24
CA GLY A 282 9.09 10.19 17.43
C GLY A 282 9.29 11.69 17.30
#